data_AF-A0A4Q3MZ45-F1
#
_entry.id   AF-A0A4Q3MZ45-F1
#
_cell.length_a   1.000
_cell.length_b   1.000
_cell.length_c   1.000
_cell.angle_alpha   90.00
_cell.angle_beta   90.00
_cell.angle_gamma   90.00
#
_symmetry.space_group_name_H-M   'P 1'
#
loop_
_entity.id
_entity.type
_entity.pdbx_description
1 polymer ?
#
loop_
_entity_poly.entity_id
_entity_poly.type
_entity_poly.pdbx_seq_one_letter_code
_entity_poly.pdbx_strand_id
1 'polypeptide(L)'
;QHGKADHPADGLLLAAMGCAAVGYGYGARLSQHMRAEHVICWALLMALPLTLPAAIASRPQAAVHASAWWAFGYVAVFSMWLGFFAWYRGLALGGTVRVSQVQLVQPFLGMLFAVPLLGETLDAVTPGFAAAVIATVFIGKKMPVRTAA
;
A
#
# COMPACT_ATOMS: atom_id res chain seq x y z
N GLN A 1 -8.96 -13.82 21.61
CA GLN A 1 -8.33 -15.08 21.16
C GLN A 1 -6.99 -14.68 20.56
N HIS A 2 -5.93 -14.79 21.36
CA HIS A 2 -4.62 -14.23 21.06
C HIS A 2 -3.90 -15.07 20.00
N GLY A 3 -3.27 -14.37 19.06
CA GLY A 3 -2.53 -14.94 17.93
C GLY A 3 -1.49 -15.96 18.37
N LYS A 4 -1.63 -17.17 17.85
CA LYS A 4 -0.50 -18.07 17.65
C LYS A 4 0.07 -17.73 16.28
N ALA A 5 1.35 -17.40 16.24
CA ALA A 5 2.13 -17.09 15.03
C ALA A 5 2.40 -18.35 14.16
N ASP A 6 1.48 -19.31 14.19
CA ASP A 6 1.61 -20.64 13.61
C ASP A 6 0.70 -20.78 12.39
N HIS A 7 0.02 -19.70 11.99
CA HIS A 7 -0.92 -19.72 10.89
C HIS A 7 -0.17 -19.53 9.56
N PRO A 8 -0.31 -20.42 8.57
CA PRO A 8 0.39 -20.30 7.29
C PRO A 8 0.08 -18.98 6.56
N ALA A 9 -1.05 -18.33 6.88
CA ALA A 9 -1.35 -16.99 6.36
C ALA A 9 -0.37 -15.91 6.86
N ASP A 10 0.16 -16.00 8.08
CA ASP A 10 1.11 -15.02 8.62
C ASP A 10 2.42 -15.08 7.84
N GLY A 11 2.89 -16.30 7.53
CA GLY A 11 4.04 -16.53 6.66
C GLY A 11 3.83 -15.97 5.25
N LEU A 12 2.64 -16.19 4.67
CA LEU A 12 2.29 -15.62 3.37
C LEU A 12 2.21 -14.09 3.39
N LEU A 13 1.70 -13.49 4.47
CA LEU A 13 1.66 -12.05 4.67
C LEU A 13 3.08 -11.46 4.74
N LEU A 14 3.97 -12.07 5.51
CA LEU A 14 5.37 -11.66 5.59
C LEU A 14 6.09 -11.77 4.24
N ALA A 15 5.86 -12.87 3.51
CA ALA A 15 6.38 -13.04 2.16
C ALA A 15 5.85 -11.97 1.19
N ALA A 16 4.54 -11.69 1.24
CA ALA A 16 3.91 -10.65 0.43
C ALA A 16 4.47 -9.25 0.75
N MET A 17 4.68 -8.94 2.03
CA MET A 17 5.32 -7.69 2.45
C MET A 17 6.76 -7.58 1.93
N GLY A 18 7.53 -8.66 2.00
CA GLY A 18 8.88 -8.72 1.44
C GLY A 18 8.90 -8.48 -0.08
N CYS A 19 8.05 -9.21 -0.82
CA CYS A 19 7.89 -9.03 -2.26
C CYS A 19 7.47 -7.60 -2.62
N ALA A 20 6.52 -7.02 -1.89
CA ALA A 20 6.07 -5.65 -2.10
C ALA A 20 7.20 -4.64 -1.83
N ALA A 21 7.93 -4.78 -0.72
CA ALA A 21 9.05 -3.90 -0.38
C ALA A 21 10.15 -3.93 -1.46
N VAL A 22 10.49 -5.12 -1.95
CA VAL A 22 11.42 -5.32 -3.06
C VAL A 22 10.90 -4.65 -4.32
N GLY A 23 9.67 -4.93 -4.72
CA GLY A 23 9.05 -4.35 -5.92
C GLY A 23 9.01 -2.83 -5.88
N TYR A 24 8.63 -2.23 -4.75
CA TYR A 24 8.62 -0.78 -4.57
C TYR A 24 10.03 -0.18 -4.56
N GLY A 25 10.99 -0.82 -3.90
CA GLY A 25 12.38 -0.38 -3.87
C GLY A 25 13.00 -0.34 -5.27
N TYR A 26 12.85 -1.42 -6.03
CA TYR A 26 13.31 -1.48 -7.42
C TYR A 26 12.53 -0.55 -8.34
N GLY A 27 11.20 -0.46 -8.19
CA GLY A 27 10.36 0.45 -8.96
C GLY A 27 10.73 1.92 -8.75
N ALA A 28 11.01 2.32 -7.50
CA ALA A 28 11.49 3.66 -7.17
C ALA A 28 12.85 3.96 -7.81
N ARG A 29 13.81 3.02 -7.71
CA ARG A 29 15.14 3.17 -8.33
C ARG A 29 15.06 3.24 -9.85
N LEU A 30 14.21 2.41 -10.46
CA LEU A 30 14.01 2.42 -11.91
C LEU A 30 13.36 3.72 -12.38
N SER A 31 12.46 4.29 -11.57
CA SER A 31 11.81 5.58 -11.84
C SER A 31 12.77 6.78 -11.84
N GLN A 32 14.00 6.63 -11.34
CA GLN A 32 15.05 7.64 -11.45
C GLN A 32 15.71 7.66 -12.84
N HIS A 33 15.62 6.55 -13.59
CA HIS A 33 16.29 6.36 -14.88
C HIS A 33 15.30 6.19 -16.04
N MET A 34 14.04 5.85 -15.74
CA MET A 34 12.95 5.68 -16.69
C MET A 34 11.73 6.46 -16.20
N ARG A 35 10.93 7.01 -17.12
CA ARG A 35 9.68 7.71 -16.75
C ARG A 35 8.77 6.79 -15.93
N ALA A 36 8.22 7.34 -14.84
CA ALA A 36 7.34 6.62 -13.91
C ALA A 36 6.19 5.87 -14.59
N GLU A 37 5.61 6.45 -15.66
CA GLU A 37 4.53 5.82 -16.41
C GLU A 37 4.97 4.48 -17.07
N HIS A 38 6.19 4.43 -17.60
CA HIS A 38 6.71 3.21 -18.22
C HIS A 38 7.04 2.15 -17.17
N VAL A 39 7.49 2.55 -15.98
CA VAL A 39 7.80 1.63 -14.88
C VAL A 39 6.56 0.84 -14.49
N ILE A 40 5.43 1.52 -14.28
CA ILE A 40 4.18 0.83 -13.91
C ILE A 40 3.60 0.03 -15.09
N CYS A 41 3.64 0.55 -16.32
CA CYS A 41 3.16 -0.20 -17.47
C CYS A 41 3.93 -1.52 -17.66
N TRP A 42 5.25 -1.49 -17.54
CA TRP A 42 6.06 -2.71 -17.59
C TRP A 42 5.78 -3.64 -16.40
N ALA A 43 5.61 -3.10 -15.18
CA ALA A 43 5.25 -3.90 -14.02
C ALA A 43 3.91 -4.63 -14.22
N LEU A 44 2.90 -3.96 -14.79
CA LEU A 44 1.60 -4.54 -15.11
C LEU A 44 1.70 -5.62 -16.19
N LEU A 45 2.47 -5.39 -17.25
CA LEU A 45 2.70 -6.39 -18.30
C LEU A 45 3.41 -7.63 -17.77
N MET A 46 4.39 -7.47 -16.88
CA MET A 46 5.08 -8.59 -16.24
C MET A 46 4.18 -9.35 -15.25
N ALA A 47 3.24 -8.67 -14.60
CA ALA A 47 2.28 -9.30 -13.70
C ALA A 47 1.16 -10.05 -14.45
N LEU A 48 0.80 -9.59 -15.65
CA LEU A 48 -0.28 -10.13 -16.49
C LEU A 48 -0.29 -11.66 -16.64
N PRO A 49 0.84 -12.36 -16.96
CA PRO A 49 0.84 -13.82 -17.11
C PRO A 49 0.46 -14.58 -15.83
N LEU A 50 0.61 -13.96 -14.66
CA LEU A 50 0.18 -14.53 -13.39
C LEU A 50 -1.24 -14.07 -13.00
N THR A 51 -1.52 -12.77 -13.12
CA THR A 51 -2.79 -12.20 -12.66
C THR A 51 -3.96 -12.57 -13.55
N LEU A 52 -3.75 -12.74 -14.86
CA LEU A 52 -4.83 -13.07 -15.79
C LEU A 52 -5.39 -14.50 -15.57
N PRO A 53 -4.57 -15.57 -15.49
CA PRO A 53 -5.08 -16.89 -15.12
C PRO A 53 -5.75 -16.91 -13.75
N ALA A 54 -5.17 -16.21 -12.76
CA ALA A 54 -5.76 -16.11 -11.43
C ALA A 54 -7.13 -15.42 -11.46
N ALA A 55 -7.30 -14.35 -12.24
CA ALA A 55 -8.58 -13.66 -12.41
C ALA A 55 -9.63 -14.55 -13.09
N ILE A 56 -9.24 -15.36 -14.08
CA ILE A 56 -10.14 -16.32 -14.74
C ILE A 56 -10.56 -17.42 -13.76
N ALA A 57 -9.62 -17.96 -12.99
CA ALA A 57 -9.88 -19.01 -12.01
C ALA A 57 -10.76 -18.54 -10.84
N SER A 58 -10.64 -17.27 -10.45
CA SER A 58 -11.38 -16.64 -9.33
C SER A 58 -12.62 -15.85 -9.78
N ARG A 59 -13.08 -16.05 -11.02
CA ARG A 59 -14.23 -15.32 -11.56
C ARG A 59 -15.49 -15.52 -10.68
N PRO A 60 -16.32 -14.48 -10.50
CA PRO A 60 -17.54 -14.60 -9.72
C PRO A 60 -18.50 -15.61 -10.37
N GLN A 61 -19.07 -16.49 -9.55
CA GLN A 61 -20.06 -17.49 -10.00
C GLN A 61 -21.49 -16.94 -10.07
N ALA A 62 -21.76 -15.87 -9.32
CA ALA A 62 -23.04 -15.18 -9.30
C ALA A 62 -22.99 -13.87 -10.11
N ALA A 63 -24.16 -13.37 -10.51
CA ALA A 63 -24.26 -12.08 -11.18
C ALA A 63 -23.80 -10.94 -10.26
N VAL A 64 -22.89 -10.10 -10.78
CA VAL A 64 -22.36 -8.93 -10.07
C VAL A 64 -23.05 -7.68 -10.58
N HIS A 65 -23.48 -6.80 -9.68
CA HIS A 65 -24.11 -5.53 -10.04
C HIS A 65 -23.21 -4.68 -10.93
N ALA A 66 -23.80 -3.99 -11.92
CA ALA A 66 -23.06 -3.12 -12.84
C ALA A 66 -22.25 -2.03 -12.13
N SER A 67 -22.73 -1.53 -10.99
CA SER A 67 -22.02 -0.54 -10.16
C SER A 67 -20.68 -1.07 -9.63
N ALA A 68 -20.59 -2.34 -9.27
CA ALA A 68 -19.35 -2.94 -8.80
C ALA A 68 -18.31 -3.07 -9.92
N TRP A 69 -18.74 -3.32 -11.16
CA TRP A 69 -17.85 -3.28 -12.33
C TRP A 69 -17.31 -1.88 -12.61
N TRP A 70 -18.17 -0.85 -12.50
CA TRP A 70 -17.73 0.54 -12.63
C TRP A 70 -16.76 0.95 -11.51
N ALA A 71 -17.04 0.56 -10.26
CA ALA A 71 -16.15 0.79 -9.14
C ALA A 71 -14.80 0.09 -9.34
N PHE A 72 -14.80 -1.16 -9.81
CA PHE A 72 -13.58 -1.90 -10.16
C PHE A 72 -12.78 -1.19 -11.25
N GLY A 73 -13.43 -0.78 -12.35
CA GLY A 73 -12.79 -0.03 -13.42
C GLY A 73 -12.19 1.29 -12.93
N TYR A 74 -12.92 2.02 -12.08
CA TYR A 74 -12.44 3.26 -11.47
C TYR A 74 -11.18 3.03 -10.62
N VAL A 75 -11.22 2.05 -9.71
CA VAL A 75 -10.07 1.74 -8.84
C VAL A 75 -8.88 1.24 -9.65
N ALA A 76 -9.10 0.43 -10.69
CA ALA A 76 -8.03 -0.07 -11.54
C ALA A 76 -7.34 1.04 -12.35
N VAL A 77 -8.11 1.92 -12.99
CA VAL A 77 -7.57 2.94 -13.89
C VAL A 77 -7.04 4.15 -13.11
N PHE A 78 -7.86 4.74 -12.24
CA PHE A 78 -7.51 5.99 -11.58
C PHE A 78 -6.63 5.76 -10.36
N SER A 79 -7.05 4.89 -9.45
CA SER A 79 -6.30 4.69 -8.19
C SER A 79 -5.03 3.87 -8.41
N MET A 80 -5.12 2.76 -9.14
CA MET A 80 -4.01 1.84 -9.32
C MET A 80 -3.08 2.26 -10.46
N TRP A 81 -3.59 2.48 -11.68
CA TRP A 81 -2.70 2.80 -12.80
C TRP A 81 -2.21 4.25 -12.81
N LEU A 82 -3.12 5.23 -12.90
CA LEU A 82 -2.76 6.66 -12.93
C LEU A 82 -2.16 7.14 -11.60
N GLY A 83 -2.71 6.68 -10.48
CA GLY A 83 -2.19 6.98 -9.15
C GLY A 83 -0.71 6.59 -9.02
N PHE A 84 -0.31 5.47 -9.63
CA PHE A 84 1.08 5.04 -9.61
C PHE A 84 2.03 5.92 -10.42
N PHE A 85 1.53 6.71 -11.39
CA PHE A 85 2.37 7.68 -12.10
C PHE A 85 2.83 8.76 -11.13
N ALA A 86 1.87 9.33 -10.39
CA ALA A 86 2.14 10.33 -9.36
C ALA A 86 2.98 9.73 -8.23
N TRP A 87 2.66 8.50 -7.82
CA TRP A 87 3.35 7.78 -6.75
C TRP A 87 4.83 7.54 -7.06
N TYR A 88 5.14 6.90 -8.19
CA TYR A 88 6.52 6.61 -8.57
C TYR A 88 7.32 7.88 -8.86
N ARG A 89 6.68 8.91 -9.41
CA ARG A 89 7.31 10.22 -9.57
C ARG A 89 7.59 10.89 -8.23
N GLY A 90 6.67 10.79 -7.27
CA GLY A 90 6.86 11.24 -5.89
C GLY A 90 7.99 10.50 -5.18
N LEU A 91 8.12 9.20 -5.40
CA LEU A 91 9.24 8.38 -4.89
C LEU A 91 10.58 8.80 -5.50
N ALA A 92 10.63 9.04 -6.82
CA ALA A 92 11.84 9.48 -7.50
C ALA A 92 12.31 10.86 -7.01
N LEU A 93 11.37 11.79 -6.75
CA LEU A 93 11.67 13.16 -6.31
C LEU A 93 11.95 13.26 -4.80
N GLY A 94 11.15 12.58 -3.97
CA GLY A 94 11.19 12.70 -2.52
C GLY A 94 12.13 11.71 -1.83
N GLY A 95 12.57 10.68 -2.53
CA GLY A 95 13.35 9.56 -2.00
C GLY A 95 12.49 8.58 -1.19
N THR A 96 12.78 7.29 -1.32
CA THR A 96 11.97 6.20 -0.73
C THR A 96 11.76 6.38 0.78
N VAL A 97 12.81 6.69 1.54
CA VAL A 97 12.74 6.84 3.00
C VAL A 97 11.75 7.93 3.42
N ARG A 98 11.78 9.11 2.79
CA ARG A 98 10.89 10.22 3.15
C ARG A 98 9.44 9.91 2.80
N VAL A 99 9.20 9.28 1.66
CA VAL A 99 7.86 8.88 1.23
C VAL A 99 7.29 7.80 2.14
N SER A 100 8.08 6.81 2.55
CA SER A 100 7.67 5.81 3.55
C SER A 100 7.26 6.45 4.88
N GLN A 101 7.94 7.52 5.31
CA GLN A 101 7.56 8.25 6.51
C GLN A 101 6.23 9.00 6.35
N VAL A 102 5.90 9.49 5.15
CA VAL A 102 4.59 10.11 4.88
C VAL A 102 3.49 9.03 4.88
N GLN A 103 3.78 7.82 4.38
CA GLN A 103 2.81 6.72 4.46
C GLN A 103 2.44 6.34 5.89
N LEU A 104 3.31 6.55 6.88
CA LEU A 104 2.95 6.32 8.29
C LEU A 104 1.77 7.19 8.75
N VAL A 105 1.46 8.28 8.05
CA VAL A 105 0.29 9.12 8.32
C VAL A 105 -1.01 8.50 7.78
N GLN A 106 -0.91 7.66 6.74
CA GLN A 106 -2.08 7.10 6.03
C GLN A 106 -3.04 6.30 6.93
N PRO A 107 -2.59 5.40 7.84
CA PRO A 107 -3.50 4.67 8.72
C PRO A 107 -4.33 5.60 9.63
N PHE A 108 -3.73 6.69 10.10
CA PHE A 108 -4.40 7.66 10.97
C PHE A 108 -5.42 8.51 10.21
N LEU A 109 -5.10 8.93 8.98
CA LEU A 109 -6.06 9.59 8.12
C LEU A 109 -7.22 8.66 7.76
N GLY A 110 -6.94 7.39 7.49
CA GLY A 110 -7.98 6.37 7.26
C GLY A 110 -8.93 6.25 8.45
N MET A 111 -8.39 6.15 9.66
CA MET A 111 -9.16 6.12 10.90
C MET A 111 -10.00 7.40 11.11
N LEU A 112 -9.41 8.57 10.84
CA LEU A 112 -10.10 9.85 10.94
C LEU A 112 -11.28 9.95 9.95
N PHE A 113 -11.09 9.48 8.71
CA PHE A 113 -12.14 9.49 7.70
C PHE A 113 -13.17 8.38 7.86
N ALA A 114 -12.85 7.27 8.54
CA ALA A 114 -13.80 6.18 8.79
C ALA A 114 -15.07 6.66 9.52
N VAL A 115 -14.94 7.60 10.46
CA VAL A 115 -16.06 8.15 11.23
C VAL A 115 -17.10 8.86 10.33
N PRO A 116 -16.76 9.94 9.60
CA PRO A 116 -17.75 10.63 8.78
C PRO A 116 -18.17 9.83 7.54
N LEU A 117 -17.31 8.94 7.01
CA LEU A 117 -17.51 8.31 5.72
C LEU A 117 -18.19 6.94 5.81
N LEU A 118 -17.86 6.15 6.83
CA LEU A 118 -18.46 4.83 7.09
C LEU A 118 -19.45 4.86 8.26
N GLY A 119 -19.51 5.96 9.02
CA GLY A 119 -20.37 6.08 10.20
C GLY A 119 -19.83 5.30 11.41
N GLU A 120 -18.57 4.90 11.40
CA GLU A 120 -17.96 4.12 12.49
C GLU A 120 -17.76 4.98 13.75
N THR A 121 -18.00 4.40 14.93
CA THR A 121 -17.69 5.05 16.21
C THR A 121 -16.32 4.59 16.68
N LEU A 122 -15.36 5.53 16.76
CA LEU A 122 -14.07 5.25 17.37
C LEU A 122 -14.25 5.12 18.89
N ASP A 123 -13.94 3.94 19.42
CA ASP A 123 -13.83 3.74 20.86
C ASP A 123 -12.76 4.67 21.44
N ALA A 124 -12.92 5.14 22.67
CA ALA A 124 -12.03 6.13 23.28
C ALA A 124 -10.58 5.63 23.43
N VAL A 125 -10.37 4.31 23.41
CA VAL A 125 -9.05 3.66 23.41
C VAL A 125 -8.34 3.83 22.07
N THR A 126 -9.06 3.86 20.95
CA THR A 126 -8.53 3.93 19.59
C THR A 126 -7.74 5.22 19.31
N PRO A 127 -8.23 6.44 19.60
CA PRO A 127 -7.44 7.66 19.45
C PRO A 127 -6.28 7.73 20.45
N GLY A 128 -6.42 7.16 21.65
CA GLY A 128 -5.33 7.07 22.63
C GLY A 128 -4.17 6.21 22.13
N PHE A 129 -4.47 5.03 21.57
CA PHE A 129 -3.47 4.17 20.94
C PHE A 129 -2.86 4.84 19.70
N ALA A 130 -3.68 5.49 18.87
CA ALA A 130 -3.19 6.23 17.72
C ALA A 130 -2.18 7.32 18.12
N ALA A 131 -2.47 8.09 19.18
CA ALA A 131 -1.56 9.09 19.72
C ALA A 131 -0.24 8.47 20.21
N ALA A 132 -0.28 7.31 20.86
CA ALA A 132 0.91 6.59 21.31
C ALA A 132 1.78 6.11 20.14
N VAL A 133 1.17 5.60 19.06
CA VAL A 133 1.91 5.22 17.85
C VAL A 133 2.54 6.44 17.18
N ILE A 134 1.81 7.55 17.06
CA ILE A 134 2.33 8.81 16.51
C ILE A 134 3.53 9.29 17.32
N ALA A 135 3.44 9.30 18.65
CA ALA A 135 4.54 9.69 19.54
C ALA A 135 5.77 8.80 19.34
N THR A 136 5.58 7.48 19.26
CA THR A 136 6.65 6.50 19.03
C THR A 136 7.35 6.73 17.68
N VAL A 137 6.58 6.91 16.60
CA VAL A 137 7.12 7.23 15.26
C VAL A 137 7.88 8.55 15.29
N PHE A 138 7.34 9.57 15.96
CA PHE A 138 7.97 10.89 16.03
C PHE A 138 9.31 10.86 16.79
N ILE A 139 9.39 10.09 17.88
CA ILE A 139 10.64 9.84 18.61
C ILE A 139 11.62 9.07 17.73
N GLY A 140 11.18 7.99 17.08
CA GLY A 140 12.02 7.16 16.20
C GLY A 140 12.64 7.95 15.04
N LYS A 141 11.89 8.89 14.43
CA LYS A 141 12.43 9.78 13.38
C LYS A 141 13.54 10.71 13.86
N LYS A 142 13.64 10.99 15.16
CA LYS A 142 14.67 11.86 15.75
C LYS A 142 15.94 11.10 16.14
N MET A 143 15.94 9.77 16.09
CA MET A 143 17.13 8.98 16.37
C MET A 143 18.09 9.01 15.16
N PRO A 144 19.33 9.51 15.31
CA PRO A 144 20.27 9.59 14.20
C PRO A 144 20.70 8.18 13.77
N VAL A 145 20.40 7.81 12.52
CA VAL A 145 20.95 6.61 11.89
C VAL A 145 22.39 6.93 11.50
N ARG A 146 23.35 6.45 12.29
CA ARG A 146 24.77 6.48 11.90
C ARG A 146 25.00 5.40 10.85
N THR A 147 25.21 5.79 9.61
CA THR A 147 25.77 4.90 8.59
C THR A 147 27.21 4.59 9.00
N ALA A 148 27.53 3.32 9.26
CA ALA A 148 28.91 2.89 9.42
C ALA A 148 29.62 3.08 8.07
N ALA A 149 30.68 3.88 8.08
CA ALA A 149 31.57 4.12 6.95
C ALA A 149 32.51 2.92 6.73
#